data_AF-A0A537SIY4-F1
#
_entry.id   AF-A0A537SIY4-F1
#
_cell.length_a   1.000
_cell.length_b   1.000
_cell.length_c   1.000
_cell.angle_alpha   90.00
_cell.angle_beta   90.00
_cell.angle_gamma   90.00
#
_symmetry.space_group_name_H-M   'P 1'
#
loop_
_entity.id
_entity.type
_entity.pdbx_description
1 polymer ?
#
loop_
_entity_poly.entity_id
_entity_poly.type
_entity_poly.pdbx_seq_one_letter_code
_entity_poly.pdbx_strand_id
1 'polypeptide(L)'
;MRLDDAAAHLEALGNPTRLKIYRALVRAGDAGLPVGRLQEKLKIAPSTLSHHIKTLMATLVCHANYDVMRGLVDFLVAECCTDAAEANETKVA
;
A
#
# COMPACT_ATOMS: atom_id res chain seq x y z
N MET A 1 8.22 -5.06 -12.99
CA MET A 1 7.03 -4.17 -13.02
C MET A 1 7.21 -3.17 -14.15
N ARG A 2 6.16 -2.76 -14.86
CA ARG A 2 6.25 -1.68 -15.86
C ARG A 2 6.00 -0.31 -15.20
N LEU A 3 6.45 0.78 -15.83
CA LEU A 3 6.26 2.14 -15.32
C LEU A 3 4.79 2.48 -15.06
N ASP A 4 3.90 2.18 -16.02
CA ASP A 4 2.47 2.47 -15.92
C ASP A 4 1.81 1.70 -14.74
N ASP A 5 2.24 0.45 -14.52
CA ASP A 5 1.75 -0.37 -13.41
C ASP A 5 2.17 0.23 -12.07
N ALA A 6 3.44 0.66 -11.96
CA ALA A 6 3.97 1.29 -10.75
C ALA A 6 3.24 2.61 -10.44
N ALA A 7 2.97 3.42 -11.47
CA ALA A 7 2.21 4.66 -11.33
C ALA A 7 0.78 4.40 -10.84
N ALA A 8 0.07 3.42 -11.42
CA ALA A 8 -1.27 3.05 -11.00
C ALA A 8 -1.33 2.53 -9.55
N HIS A 9 -0.32 1.76 -9.11
CA HIS A 9 -0.24 1.31 -7.72
C HIS A 9 0.00 2.46 -6.75
N LEU A 10 0.87 3.41 -7.10
CA LEU A 10 1.11 4.61 -6.31
C LEU A 10 -0.13 5.51 -6.27
N GLU A 11 -0.88 5.64 -7.37
CA GLU A 11 -2.16 6.37 -7.41
C GLU A 11 -3.20 5.73 -6.48
N ALA A 12 -3.31 4.40 -6.51
CA ALA A 12 -4.18 3.66 -5.60
C ALA A 12 -3.78 3.88 -4.12
N LEU A 13 -2.49 4.06 -3.80
CA LEU A 13 -2.02 4.37 -2.45
C LEU A 13 -1.99 5.88 -2.13
N GLY A 14 -2.03 6.76 -3.12
CA GLY A 14 -1.86 8.21 -3.02
C GLY A 14 -2.96 8.98 -2.28
N ASN A 15 -3.85 8.28 -1.59
CA ASN A 15 -4.86 8.87 -0.71
C ASN A 15 -4.54 8.54 0.76
N PRO A 16 -4.52 9.54 1.68
CA PRO A 16 -4.15 9.32 3.07
C PRO A 16 -4.96 8.23 3.80
N THR A 17 -6.26 8.09 3.50
CA THR A 17 -7.11 7.06 4.09
C THR A 17 -6.75 5.69 3.54
N ARG A 18 -6.56 5.55 2.23
CA ARG A 18 -6.12 4.28 1.60
C ARG A 18 -4.75 3.86 2.11
N LEU A 19 -3.82 4.79 2.26
CA LEU A 19 -2.49 4.51 2.82
C LEU A 19 -2.56 4.07 4.30
N LYS A 20 -3.42 4.70 5.11
CA LYS A 20 -3.64 4.28 6.51
C LYS A 20 -4.21 2.86 6.60
N ILE A 21 -5.19 2.54 5.74
CA ILE A 21 -5.75 1.19 5.61
C ILE A 21 -4.64 0.20 5.25
N TYR A 22 -3.90 0.47 4.19
CA TYR A 22 -2.85 -0.41 3.71
C TYR A 22 -1.75 -0.63 4.76
N ARG A 23 -1.31 0.42 5.45
CA ARG A 23 -0.35 0.31 6.56
C ARG A 23 -0.88 -0.50 7.74
N ALA A 24 -2.18 -0.44 8.03
CA ALA A 24 -2.79 -1.27 9.06
C ALA A 24 -2.80 -2.75 8.67
N LEU A 25 -3.01 -3.06 7.39
CA LEU A 25 -2.94 -4.43 6.86
C LEU A 25 -1.51 -4.97 6.86
N VAL A 26 -0.52 -4.16 6.44
CA VAL A 26 0.91 -4.54 6.51
C VAL A 26 1.33 -4.86 7.96
N ARG A 27 0.84 -4.10 8.94
CA ARG A 27 1.08 -4.40 10.36
C ARG A 27 0.42 -5.69 10.85
N ALA A 28 -0.65 -6.13 10.20
CA ALA A 28 -1.35 -7.34 10.57
C ALA A 28 -0.68 -8.61 10.01
N GLY A 29 0.27 -8.47 9.07
CA GLY A 29 0.99 -9.59 8.51
C GLY A 29 0.12 -10.45 7.59
N ASP A 30 0.52 -11.70 7.38
CA ASP A 30 -0.21 -12.68 6.56
C ASP A 30 -1.53 -13.11 7.19
N ALA A 31 -1.70 -12.92 8.50
CA ALA A 31 -2.95 -13.19 9.20
C ALA A 31 -4.08 -12.21 8.80
N GLY A 32 -3.73 -11.07 8.19
CA GLY A 32 -4.68 -10.06 7.77
C GLY A 32 -5.45 -9.42 8.93
N LEU A 33 -6.48 -8.63 8.58
CA LEU A 33 -7.34 -8.00 9.56
C LEU A 33 -8.82 -8.02 9.12
N PRO A 34 -9.75 -8.41 10.00
CA PRO A 34 -11.17 -8.29 9.72
C PRO A 34 -11.58 -6.85 9.40
N VAL A 35 -12.49 -6.64 8.43
CA VAL A 35 -12.93 -5.29 8.03
C VAL A 35 -13.52 -4.53 9.22
N GLY A 36 -14.29 -5.19 10.09
CA GLY A 36 -14.83 -4.56 11.30
C GLY A 36 -13.74 -3.99 12.22
N ARG A 37 -12.67 -4.76 12.46
CA ARG A 37 -11.50 -4.30 13.25
C ARG A 37 -10.75 -3.17 12.56
N LEU A 38 -10.67 -3.19 11.23
CA LEU A 38 -10.05 -2.13 10.43
C LEU A 38 -10.84 -0.82 10.56
N GLN A 39 -12.18 -0.90 10.49
CA GLN A 39 -13.08 0.25 10.67
C GLN A 39 -12.94 0.87 12.06
N GLU A 40 -12.93 0.04 13.11
CA GLU A 40 -12.73 0.49 14.50
C GLU A 40 -11.39 1.21 14.67
N LYS A 41 -10.29 0.60 14.21
CA LYS A 41 -8.94 1.18 14.33
C LYS A 41 -8.80 2.52 13.62
N LEU A 42 -9.44 2.66 12.46
CA LEU A 42 -9.32 3.85 11.62
C LEU A 42 -10.44 4.87 11.84
N LYS A 43 -11.39 4.59 12.74
CA LYS A 43 -12.57 5.41 13.05
C LYS A 43 -13.37 5.77 11.79
N ILE A 44 -13.46 4.83 10.84
CA ILE A 44 -14.23 5.00 9.60
C ILE A 44 -15.68 4.64 9.90
N ALA A 45 -16.60 5.56 9.63
CA ALA A 45 -18.02 5.32 9.83
C ALA A 45 -18.49 4.14 8.96
N PRO A 46 -19.30 3.21 9.48
CA PRO A 46 -19.95 2.20 8.66
C PRO A 46 -20.85 2.92 7.63
N SER A 47 -20.77 2.53 6.36
CA SER A 47 -21.72 3.02 5.35
C SER A 47 -23.16 2.69 5.76
N THR A 48 -24.11 3.55 5.42
CA THR A 48 -25.54 3.48 5.77
C THR A 48 -26.29 2.25 5.22
N LEU A 49 -25.63 1.38 4.45
CA LEU A 49 -26.19 0.13 3.95
C LEU A 49 -25.97 -1.02 4.96
N SER A 50 -27.05 -1.38 5.66
CA SER A 50 -27.38 -2.75 6.12
C SER A 50 -26.70 -3.32 7.39
N HIS A 51 -27.55 -3.69 8.35
CA HIS A 51 -27.22 -4.53 9.51
C HIS A 51 -26.64 -5.90 9.09
N HIS A 52 -27.20 -6.52 8.06
CA HIS A 52 -26.73 -7.82 7.53
C HIS A 52 -25.35 -7.74 6.87
N ILE A 53 -25.07 -6.67 6.11
CA ILE A 53 -23.76 -6.47 5.47
C ILE A 53 -22.71 -6.16 6.55
N LYS A 54 -23.07 -5.42 7.61
CA LYS A 54 -22.16 -5.13 8.72
C LYS A 54 -21.69 -6.40 9.45
N THR A 55 -22.58 -7.37 9.67
CA THR A 55 -22.20 -8.68 10.23
C THR A 55 -21.27 -9.45 9.29
N LEU A 56 -21.53 -9.39 7.98
CA LEU A 56 -20.66 -10.03 6.98
C LEU A 56 -19.27 -9.37 6.91
N MET A 57 -19.20 -8.03 6.98
CA MET A 57 -17.95 -7.27 7.00
C MET A 57 -17.09 -7.60 8.23
N ALA A 58 -17.70 -7.89 9.39
CA ALA A 58 -16.94 -8.31 10.56
C ALA A 58 -16.20 -9.65 10.37
N THR A 59 -16.67 -10.50 9.47
CA THR A 59 -16.05 -11.81 9.16
C THR A 59 -15.12 -11.78 7.95
N LEU A 60 -15.19 -10.74 7.11
CA LEU A 60 -14.32 -10.60 5.94
C LEU A 60 -12.92 -10.13 6.37
N VAL A 61 -11.89 -10.92 6.07
CA VAL A 61 -10.50 -10.60 6.40
C VAL A 61 -9.81 -9.96 5.19
N CYS A 62 -9.26 -8.77 5.39
CA CYS A 62 -8.44 -8.09 4.39
C CYS A 62 -6.96 -8.42 4.59
N HIS A 63 -6.25 -8.58 3.48
CA HIS A 63 -4.82 -8.87 3.44
C HIS A 63 -4.10 -7.83 2.58
N ALA A 64 -2.87 -7.50 2.95
CA ALA A 64 -1.96 -6.79 2.05
C ALA A 64 -1.42 -7.78 1.01
N ASN A 65 -1.37 -7.37 -0.26
CA ASN A 65 -0.66 -8.14 -1.28
C ASN A 65 0.83 -7.80 -1.21
N TYR A 66 1.61 -8.64 -0.52
CA TYR A 66 3.03 -8.41 -0.29
C TYR A 66 3.89 -8.60 -1.54
N ASP A 67 3.49 -9.46 -2.47
CA ASP A 67 4.25 -9.69 -3.70
C ASP A 67 4.25 -8.45 -4.57
N VAL A 68 3.08 -7.81 -4.72
CA VAL A 68 2.95 -6.54 -5.43
C VAL A 68 3.70 -5.43 -4.69
N MET A 69 3.61 -5.37 -3.36
CA MET A 69 4.32 -4.37 -2.56
C MET A 69 5.83 -4.46 -2.74
N ARG A 70 6.40 -5.66 -2.59
CA ARG A 70 7.83 -5.90 -2.77
C ARG A 70 8.25 -5.55 -4.19
N GLY A 71 7.51 -6.03 -5.19
CA GLY A 71 7.79 -5.70 -6.59
C GLY A 71 7.78 -4.20 -6.89
N LEU A 72 6.91 -3.42 -6.24
CA LEU A 72 6.90 -1.95 -6.37
C LEU A 72 8.12 -1.30 -5.71
N VAL A 73 8.51 -1.75 -4.51
CA VAL A 73 9.70 -1.22 -3.82
C VAL A 73 10.96 -1.57 -4.59
N ASP A 74 11.10 -2.83 -5.03
CA ASP A 74 12.24 -3.31 -5.79
C ASP A 74 12.37 -2.54 -7.11
N PHE A 75 11.24 -2.27 -7.79
CA PHE A 75 11.21 -1.44 -9.00
C PHE A 75 11.78 -0.03 -8.78
N LEU A 76 11.43 0.62 -7.65
CA LEU A 76 11.93 1.96 -7.34
C LEU A 76 13.41 1.95 -6.93
N VAL A 77 13.83 0.95 -6.16
CA VAL A 77 15.20 0.85 -5.64
C VAL A 77 16.19 0.42 -6.72
N ALA A 78 15.73 -0.28 -7.77
CA ALA A 78 16.57 -0.71 -8.90
C ALA A 78 17.31 0.45 -9.59
N GLU A 79 16.70 1.64 -9.63
CA GLU A 79 17.26 2.85 -10.25
C GLU A 79 17.86 3.81 -9.19
N CYS A 80 18.07 3.35 -7.95
CA CYS A 80 18.59 4.19 -6.88
C CYS A 80 20.07 4.49 -7.11
N CYS A 81 20.40 5.76 -7.31
CA CYS A 81 21.78 6.28 -7.41
C CYS A 81 22.60 5.73 -8.58
N THR A 82 21.97 5.14 -9.60
CA THR A 82 22.65 4.58 -10.78
C THR A 82 23.52 5.61 -11.50
N ASP A 83 23.07 6.86 -11.58
CA ASP A 83 23.81 7.94 -12.27
C ASP A 83 24.60 8.86 -11.31
N ALA A 84 24.59 8.58 -10.01
CA ALA A 84 25.13 9.51 -9.00
C ALA A 84 26.67 9.63 -9.05
N ALA A 85 27.38 8.63 -9.57
CA ALA A 85 28.84 8.62 -9.66
C ALA A 85 29.37 9.33 -10.93
N GLU A 86 28.61 9.35 -12.04
CA GLU A 86 29.07 9.93 -13.31
C GLU A 86 29.18 11.47 -13.27
N ALA A 87 28.49 12.13 -12.32
CA ALA A 87 28.53 13.58 -12.17
C ALA A 87 29.84 14.13 -11.55
N ASN A 88 30.72 13.28 -11.02
CA ASN A 88 31.94 13.72 -10.32
C ASN A 88 33.20 13.77 -11.21
N GLU A 89 33.16 13.24 -12.43
CA GLU A 89 34.33 13.24 -13.34
C GLU A 89 34.41 14.47 -14.25
N THR A 90 33.32 15.24 -14.43
CA THR A 90 33.29 16.40 -15.34
C THR A 90 33.80 17.70 -14.72
N LYS A 91 34.24 17.72 -13.46
CA LYS A 91 34.77 18.92 -12.78
C LYS A 91 36.29 18.96 -12.62
N VAL A 92 37.02 17.97 -13.13
CA VAL A 92 38.49 17.94 -13.10
C VAL A 92 39.02 17.80 -14.53
N ALA A 93 38.73 18.78 -15.38
CA ALA A 93 39.42 19.02 -16.65
C ALA A 93 39.43 20.52 -16.95
#